data_AF-A0A2V5UMD4-F1
#
_entry.id   AF-A0A2V5UMD4-F1
#
_cell.length_a   1.000
_cell.length_b   1.000
_cell.length_c   1.000
_cell.angle_alpha   90.00
_cell.angle_beta   90.00
_cell.angle_gamma   90.00
#
_symmetry.space_group_name_H-M   'P 1'
#
loop_
_entity.id
_entity.type
_entity.pdbx_description
1 polymer ?
#
loop_
_entity_poly.entity_id
_entity_poly.type
_entity_poly.pdbx_seq_one_letter_code
_entity_poly.pdbx_strand_id
1 'polypeptide(L)'
;MNWQEIVSGVTQAFRNAGVKKDVIDLQEKQVAIFRHEIAVLTSKLEESESQRANLQVKITELEQELERLRPGAERLLAVQDDFLKVMYRQGAPIAMDSMASIMRLEYEIVEHHRGILQAFGMIRWTGRGAGDWGKGLHTYELTDKGTAYVVEKNLVQG
;
A
#
# COMPACT_ATOMS: atom_id res chain seq x y z
N MET A 1 10.34 9.68 42.25
CA MET A 1 10.59 8.70 43.34
C MET A 1 12.02 8.89 43.83
N ASN A 2 12.21 9.22 45.12
CA ASN A 2 13.53 9.53 45.66
C ASN A 2 14.21 8.26 46.20
N TRP A 3 15.11 7.66 45.41
CA TRP A 3 15.80 6.43 45.77
C TRP A 3 16.70 6.56 47.01
N GLN A 4 17.22 7.75 47.31
CA GLN A 4 18.06 7.95 48.49
C GLN A 4 17.26 7.84 49.79
N GLU A 5 16.04 8.38 49.82
CA GLU A 5 15.15 8.28 50.97
C GLU A 5 14.75 6.82 51.23
N ILE A 6 14.42 6.08 50.16
CA ILE A 6 14.04 4.67 50.25
C ILE A 6 15.20 3.81 50.77
N VAL A 7 16.40 3.98 50.19
CA VAL A 7 17.60 3.26 50.65
C VAL A 7 17.91 3.58 52.10
N SER A 8 17.88 4.87 52.49
CA SER A 8 18.14 5.25 53.88
C SER A 8 17.11 4.66 54.85
N GLY A 9 15.82 4.63 54.48
CA GLY A 9 14.75 4.09 55.31
C GLY A 9 14.88 2.58 55.50
N VAL A 10 15.21 1.86 54.43
CA VAL A 10 15.43 0.40 54.45
C VAL A 10 16.70 0.06 55.26
N THR A 11 17.80 0.78 55.04
CA THR A 11 19.05 0.59 55.81
C THR A 11 18.83 0.85 57.30
N GLN A 12 18.09 1.91 57.66
CA GLN A 12 17.77 2.22 59.06
C GLN A 12 16.90 1.13 59.70
N ALA A 13 15.89 0.63 58.99
CA ALA A 13 15.03 -0.45 59.47
C ALA A 13 15.81 -1.76 59.70
N PHE A 14 16.72 -2.13 58.78
CA PHE A 14 17.57 -3.30 58.95
C PHE A 14 18.56 -3.17 60.11
N ARG A 15 19.12 -1.98 60.34
CA ARG A 15 19.96 -1.72 61.51
C ARG A 15 19.17 -1.87 62.81
N ASN A 16 17.96 -1.32 62.86
CA ASN A 16 17.08 -1.43 64.05
C ASN A 16 16.63 -2.87 64.32
N ALA A 17 16.52 -3.70 63.29
CA ALA A 17 16.18 -5.12 63.40
C ALA A 17 17.38 -6.03 63.75
N GLY A 18 18.59 -5.48 63.92
CA GLY A 18 19.79 -6.25 64.27
C GLY A 18 20.34 -7.10 63.12
N VAL A 19 20.01 -6.75 61.86
CA VAL A 19 20.54 -7.45 60.69
C VAL A 19 22.04 -7.24 60.58
N LYS A 20 22.77 -8.31 60.25
CA LYS A 20 24.23 -8.27 60.09
C LYS A 20 24.62 -7.27 58.99
N LYS A 21 25.69 -6.51 59.22
CA LYS A 21 26.19 -5.51 58.29
C LYS A 21 26.41 -6.04 56.87
N ASP A 22 26.98 -7.24 56.73
CA ASP A 22 27.24 -7.84 55.41
C ASP A 22 25.96 -8.05 54.58
N VAL A 23 24.83 -8.32 55.24
CA VAL A 23 23.52 -8.47 54.60
C VAL A 23 22.97 -7.11 54.17
N ILE A 24 23.19 -6.07 54.97
CA ILE A 24 22.84 -4.68 54.65
C ILE A 24 23.66 -4.20 53.45
N ASP A 25 24.97 -4.44 53.44
CA ASP A 25 25.86 -4.06 52.35
C ASP A 25 25.49 -4.79 51.03
N LEU A 26 25.05 -6.05 51.12
CA LEU A 26 24.57 -6.82 49.98
C LEU A 26 23.23 -6.25 49.44
N GLN A 27 22.31 -5.89 50.32
CA GLN A 27 21.05 -5.23 49.97
C GLN A 27 21.29 -3.88 49.28
N GLU A 28 22.18 -3.05 49.80
CA GLU A 28 22.54 -1.76 49.20
C GLU A 28 23.11 -1.94 47.78
N LYS A 29 23.95 -2.97 47.56
CA LYS A 29 24.45 -3.33 46.22
C LYS A 29 23.34 -3.79 45.29
N GLN A 30 22.41 -4.64 45.75
CA GLN A 30 21.27 -5.09 44.94
C GLN A 30 20.38 -3.91 44.53
N VAL A 31 20.10 -2.99 45.45
CA VAL A 31 19.31 -1.79 45.13
C VAL A 31 20.03 -0.90 44.12
N ALA A 32 21.36 -0.76 44.22
CA ALA A 32 22.14 -0.02 43.24
C ALA A 32 22.07 -0.65 41.84
N ILE A 33 22.13 -1.99 41.75
CA ILE A 33 21.98 -2.74 40.48
C ILE A 33 20.58 -2.53 39.91
N PHE A 34 19.53 -2.73 40.69
CA PHE A 34 18.15 -2.53 40.23
C PHE A 34 17.88 -1.10 39.76
N ARG A 35 18.45 -0.10 40.45
CA ARG A 35 18.35 1.29 40.01
C ARG A 35 19.02 1.51 38.66
N HIS A 36 20.18 0.90 38.44
CA HIS A 36 20.88 0.98 37.17
C HIS A 36 20.07 0.30 36.04
N GLU A 37 19.54 -0.89 36.29
CA GLU A 37 18.70 -1.62 35.33
C GLU A 37 17.43 -0.82 34.97
N ILE A 38 16.76 -0.22 35.96
CA ILE A 38 15.60 0.66 35.70
C ILE A 38 15.99 1.83 34.81
N ALA A 39 17.12 2.50 35.08
CA ALA A 39 17.57 3.62 34.26
C ALA A 39 17.86 3.21 32.81
N VAL A 40 18.50 2.04 32.62
CA VAL A 40 18.77 1.48 31.29
C VAL A 40 17.46 1.11 30.58
N LEU A 41 16.50 0.51 31.27
CA LEU A 41 15.20 0.15 30.70
C LEU A 41 14.39 1.39 30.31
N THR A 42 14.39 2.43 31.15
CA THR A 42 13.76 3.72 30.82
C THR A 42 14.37 4.32 29.56
N SER A 43 15.69 4.36 29.46
CA SER A 43 16.38 4.89 28.27
C SER A 43 16.06 4.08 27.01
N LYS A 44 16.02 2.73 27.10
CA LYS A 44 15.63 1.87 25.98
C LYS A 44 14.16 2.06 25.56
N LEU A 45 13.28 2.32 26.53
CA LEU A 45 11.87 2.60 26.25
C LEU A 45 11.74 3.91 25.47
N GLU A 46 12.39 4.97 25.94
CA GLU A 46 12.41 6.28 25.26
C GLU A 46 12.97 6.17 23.83
N GLU A 47 14.07 5.42 23.65
CA GLU A 47 14.65 5.17 22.34
C GLU A 47 13.69 4.40 21.43
N SER A 48 13.06 3.33 21.94
CA SER A 48 12.08 2.54 21.19
C SER A 48 10.84 3.34 20.81
N GLU A 49 10.36 4.21 21.69
CA GLU A 49 9.22 5.10 21.41
C GLU A 49 9.57 6.12 20.33
N SER A 50 10.78 6.68 20.39
CA SER A 50 11.30 7.59 19.36
C SER A 50 11.44 6.88 18.00
N GLN A 51 12.01 5.68 17.99
CA GLN A 51 12.11 4.87 16.77
C GLN A 51 10.73 4.54 16.19
N ARG A 52 9.76 4.18 17.03
CA ARG A 52 8.38 3.93 16.60
C ARG A 52 7.74 5.18 15.98
N ALA A 53 7.91 6.34 16.60
CA ALA A 53 7.39 7.60 16.06
C ALA A 53 8.02 7.91 14.69
N ASN A 54 9.34 7.75 14.56
CA ASN A 54 10.05 7.96 13.28
C ASN A 54 9.60 6.98 12.20
N LEU A 55 9.38 5.71 12.54
CA LEU A 55 8.86 4.71 11.60
C LEU A 55 7.43 5.03 11.18
N GLN A 56 6.58 5.49 12.10
CA GLN A 56 5.20 5.89 11.78
C GLN A 56 5.17 7.07 10.81
N VAL A 57 6.07 8.05 10.99
CA VAL A 57 6.24 9.16 10.05
C VAL A 57 6.68 8.64 8.69
N LYS A 58 7.69 7.78 8.63
CA LYS A 58 8.15 7.18 7.37
C LYS A 58 7.08 6.37 6.66
N ILE A 59 6.28 5.59 7.39
CA ILE A 59 5.14 4.86 6.81
C ILE A 59 4.15 5.85 6.19
N THR A 60 3.81 6.92 6.90
CA THR A 60 2.87 7.93 6.39
C THR A 60 3.44 8.64 5.16
N GLU A 61 4.73 8.98 5.17
CA GLU A 61 5.41 9.58 4.01
C GLU A 61 5.44 8.62 2.82
N LEU A 62 5.75 7.33 3.05
CA LEU A 62 5.75 6.30 2.01
C LEU A 62 4.34 6.01 1.49
N GLU A 63 3.31 6.03 2.34
CA GLU A 63 1.91 5.89 1.92
C GLU A 63 1.48 7.09 1.05
N GLN A 64 1.86 8.31 1.44
CA GLN A 64 1.61 9.50 0.63
C GLN A 64 2.40 9.48 -0.68
N GLU A 65 3.64 9.02 -0.66
CA GLU A 65 4.45 8.86 -1.86
C GLU A 65 3.88 7.78 -2.76
N LEU A 66 3.38 6.67 -2.22
CA LEU A 66 2.71 5.61 -2.96
C LEU A 66 1.39 6.10 -3.58
N GLU A 67 0.64 6.96 -2.89
CA GLU A 67 -0.56 7.59 -3.44
C GLU A 67 -0.23 8.63 -4.54
N ARG A 68 0.90 9.35 -4.41
CA ARG A 68 1.40 10.27 -5.46
C ARG A 68 1.99 9.52 -6.66
N LEU A 69 2.69 8.42 -6.39
CA LEU A 69 3.31 7.53 -7.36
C LEU A 69 2.32 6.51 -7.90
N ARG A 70 1.05 6.51 -7.48
CA ARG A 70 -0.09 5.86 -8.16
C ARG A 70 -0.34 6.65 -9.44
N PRO A 71 0.36 6.37 -10.55
CA PRO A 71 0.33 7.22 -11.72
C PRO A 71 -0.82 6.69 -12.57
N GLY A 72 -2.03 7.22 -12.43
CA GLY A 72 -3.12 6.85 -13.34
C GLY A 72 -3.47 5.35 -13.38
N ALA A 73 -3.11 4.57 -12.36
CA ALA A 73 -3.36 3.12 -12.32
C ALA A 73 -4.85 2.75 -12.19
N GLU A 74 -5.71 3.71 -11.83
CA GLU A 74 -7.17 3.54 -11.79
C GLU A 74 -7.93 4.50 -12.71
N ARG A 75 -7.25 5.49 -13.30
CA ARG A 75 -7.89 6.43 -14.22
C ARG A 75 -7.32 6.24 -15.60
N LEU A 76 -8.07 5.49 -16.40
CA LEU A 76 -7.85 5.44 -17.83
C LEU A 76 -7.80 6.87 -18.39
N LEU A 77 -6.92 7.09 -19.37
CA LEU A 77 -6.90 8.32 -20.13
C LEU A 77 -8.24 8.48 -20.86
N ALA A 78 -8.63 9.71 -21.19
CA ALA A 78 -9.89 9.98 -21.90
C ALA A 78 -10.03 9.13 -23.18
N VAL A 79 -8.94 8.94 -23.92
CA VAL A 79 -8.90 8.07 -25.10
C VAL A 79 -9.22 6.61 -24.78
N GLN A 80 -8.76 6.09 -23.64
CA GLN A 80 -9.03 4.72 -23.21
C GLN A 80 -10.49 4.57 -22.71
N ASP A 81 -11.04 5.59 -22.05
CA ASP A 81 -12.47 5.63 -21.72
C ASP A 81 -13.30 5.56 -23.01
N ASP A 82 -12.92 6.30 -24.06
CA ASP A 82 -13.61 6.30 -25.34
C ASP A 82 -13.51 4.95 -26.07
N PHE A 83 -12.37 4.25 -25.98
CA PHE A 83 -12.23 2.86 -26.45
C PHE A 83 -13.26 1.95 -25.81
N LEU A 84 -13.36 1.98 -24.48
CA LEU A 84 -14.28 1.13 -23.74
C LEU A 84 -15.74 1.49 -24.05
N LYS A 85 -16.07 2.78 -24.22
CA LYS A 85 -17.41 3.21 -24.68
C LYS A 85 -17.77 2.64 -26.03
N VAL A 86 -16.86 2.69 -27.00
CA VAL A 86 -17.09 2.16 -28.35
C VAL A 86 -17.35 0.65 -28.28
N MET A 87 -16.52 -0.10 -27.54
CA MET A 87 -16.71 -1.54 -27.35
C MET A 87 -18.03 -1.87 -26.65
N TYR A 88 -18.38 -1.10 -25.61
CA TYR A 88 -19.62 -1.29 -24.86
C TYR A 88 -20.86 -1.05 -25.74
N ARG A 89 -20.86 0.02 -26.54
CA ARG A 89 -21.98 0.36 -27.44
C ARG A 89 -22.14 -0.64 -28.58
N GLN A 90 -21.04 -1.18 -29.09
CA GLN A 90 -21.08 -2.13 -30.21
C GLN A 90 -21.55 -3.51 -29.76
N GLY A 91 -21.26 -3.93 -28.53
CA GLY A 91 -21.74 -5.19 -27.95
C GLY A 91 -21.21 -6.47 -28.62
N ALA A 92 -20.29 -6.34 -29.58
CA ALA A 92 -19.66 -7.43 -30.30
C ALA A 92 -18.14 -7.19 -30.37
N PRO A 93 -17.31 -8.25 -30.51
CA PRO A 93 -15.87 -8.09 -30.65
C PRO A 93 -15.49 -7.16 -31.82
N ILE A 94 -14.58 -6.22 -31.56
CA ILE A 94 -14.16 -5.19 -32.53
C ILE A 94 -12.72 -5.45 -32.97
N ALA A 95 -12.46 -5.36 -34.28
CA ALA A 95 -11.11 -5.36 -34.84
C ALA A 95 -10.45 -3.99 -34.67
N MET A 96 -9.13 -3.95 -34.41
CA MET A 96 -8.43 -2.69 -34.15
C MET A 96 -8.45 -1.72 -35.34
N ASP A 97 -8.49 -2.21 -36.58
CA ASP A 97 -8.69 -1.35 -37.77
C ASP A 97 -10.05 -0.65 -37.76
N SER A 98 -11.09 -1.37 -37.34
CA SER A 98 -12.43 -0.80 -37.17
C SER A 98 -12.43 0.23 -36.04
N MET A 99 -11.74 -0.05 -34.94
CA MET A 99 -11.59 0.89 -33.83
C MET A 99 -10.87 2.18 -34.27
N ALA A 100 -9.76 2.05 -35.00
CA ALA A 100 -9.02 3.17 -35.58
C ALA A 100 -9.92 4.02 -36.48
N SER A 101 -10.73 3.37 -37.32
CA SER A 101 -11.70 4.04 -38.20
C SER A 101 -12.81 4.77 -37.43
N ILE A 102 -13.40 4.13 -36.40
CA ILE A 102 -14.47 4.71 -35.57
C ILE A 102 -13.95 5.94 -34.82
N MET A 103 -12.75 5.84 -34.26
CA MET A 103 -12.16 6.90 -33.43
C MET A 103 -11.38 7.94 -34.23
N ARG A 104 -11.18 7.71 -35.54
CA ARG A 104 -10.36 8.55 -36.44
C ARG A 104 -8.94 8.75 -35.90
N LEU A 105 -8.34 7.64 -35.44
CA LEU A 105 -6.98 7.59 -34.91
C LEU A 105 -6.10 6.73 -35.82
N GLU A 106 -4.80 6.97 -35.77
CA GLU A 106 -3.82 6.09 -36.41
C GLU A 106 -3.81 4.70 -35.74
N TYR A 107 -3.57 3.66 -36.53
CA TYR A 107 -3.63 2.27 -36.07
C TYR A 107 -2.63 2.00 -34.94
N GLU A 108 -1.44 2.58 -35.01
CA GLU A 108 -0.37 2.44 -34.02
C GLU A 108 -0.79 3.01 -32.65
N ILE A 109 -1.51 4.14 -32.65
CA ILE A 109 -2.08 4.74 -31.44
C ILE A 109 -3.12 3.80 -30.83
N VAL A 110 -3.97 3.21 -31.68
CA VAL A 110 -4.99 2.26 -31.26
C VAL A 110 -4.38 0.99 -30.67
N GLU A 111 -3.36 0.41 -31.31
CA GLU A 111 -2.65 -0.76 -30.81
C GLU A 111 -1.94 -0.51 -29.48
N HIS A 112 -1.36 0.68 -29.32
CA HIS A 112 -0.75 1.10 -28.05
C HIS A 112 -1.78 1.10 -26.92
N HIS A 113 -2.92 1.78 -27.10
CA HIS A 113 -3.96 1.86 -26.07
C HIS A 113 -4.65 0.52 -25.83
N ARG A 114 -4.84 -0.30 -26.86
CA ARG A 114 -5.30 -1.68 -26.74
C ARG A 114 -4.36 -2.50 -25.84
N GLY A 115 -3.04 -2.35 -25.98
CA GLY A 115 -2.06 -3.02 -25.12
C GLY A 115 -2.21 -2.67 -23.65
N ILE A 116 -2.40 -1.38 -23.36
CA ILE A 116 -2.61 -0.90 -22.00
C ILE A 116 -3.93 -1.43 -21.42
N LEU A 117 -5.03 -1.35 -22.18
CA LEU A 117 -6.34 -1.85 -21.75
C LEU A 117 -6.33 -3.36 -21.50
N GLN A 118 -5.58 -4.12 -22.31
CA GLN A 118 -5.40 -5.55 -22.10
C GLN A 118 -4.55 -5.85 -20.85
N ALA A 119 -3.47 -5.09 -20.64
CA ALA A 119 -2.65 -5.23 -19.43
C ALA A 119 -3.44 -4.92 -18.14
N PHE A 120 -4.38 -3.97 -18.21
CA PHE A 120 -5.31 -3.70 -17.13
C PHE A 120 -6.46 -4.71 -17.01
N GLY A 121 -6.55 -5.68 -17.92
CA GLY A 121 -7.60 -6.71 -17.93
C GLY A 121 -8.98 -6.17 -18.28
N MET A 122 -9.07 -4.98 -18.90
CA MET A 122 -10.35 -4.37 -19.30
C MET A 122 -10.89 -4.98 -20.60
N ILE A 123 -10.01 -5.45 -21.47
CA ILE A 123 -10.35 -6.09 -22.74
C ILE A 123 -9.60 -7.41 -22.89
N ARG A 124 -10.16 -8.32 -23.69
CA ARG A 124 -9.52 -9.60 -24.04
C ARG A 124 -9.55 -9.84 -25.53
N TRP A 125 -8.57 -10.61 -26.01
CA TRP A 125 -8.52 -11.10 -27.38
C TRP A 125 -9.53 -12.24 -27.54
N THR A 126 -10.34 -12.20 -28.59
CA THR A 126 -11.42 -13.18 -28.84
C THR A 126 -11.12 -14.12 -30.00
N GLY A 127 -9.96 -13.97 -30.66
CA GLY A 127 -9.59 -14.74 -31.84
C GLY A 127 -9.60 -13.90 -33.12
N ARG A 128 -9.83 -14.57 -34.26
CA ARG A 128 -10.07 -13.94 -35.56
C ARG A 128 -11.59 -13.88 -35.77
N GLY A 129 -12.11 -12.72 -36.17
CA GLY A 129 -13.54 -12.54 -36.41
C GLY A 129 -14.13 -13.57 -37.39
N ALA A 130 -15.39 -13.96 -37.19
CA ALA A 130 -16.10 -14.88 -38.06
C ALA A 130 -16.24 -14.29 -39.46
N GLY A 131 -15.57 -14.90 -40.45
CA GLY A 131 -15.73 -14.53 -41.86
C GLY A 131 -14.51 -14.75 -42.75
N ASP A 132 -13.32 -15.03 -42.21
CA ASP A 132 -12.11 -15.01 -43.04
C ASP A 132 -11.23 -16.25 -42.86
N TRP A 133 -11.21 -17.09 -43.91
CA TRP A 133 -10.42 -18.30 -44.02
C TRP A 133 -8.93 -17.93 -44.12
N GLY A 134 -8.28 -17.78 -42.97
CA GLY A 134 -6.81 -17.80 -42.84
C GLY A 134 -6.12 -16.45 -42.58
N LYS A 135 -6.84 -15.32 -42.60
CA LYS A 135 -6.26 -13.97 -42.34
C LYS A 135 -7.13 -13.02 -41.50
N GLY A 136 -8.17 -13.51 -40.83
CA GLY A 136 -9.06 -12.63 -40.07
C GLY A 136 -8.34 -11.70 -39.08
N LEU A 137 -8.83 -10.46 -39.02
CA LEU A 137 -8.34 -9.39 -38.16
C LEU A 137 -8.50 -9.77 -36.67
N HIS A 138 -7.54 -9.34 -35.86
CA HIS A 138 -7.53 -9.60 -34.42
C HIS A 138 -8.67 -8.82 -33.76
N THR A 139 -9.65 -9.52 -33.21
CA THR A 139 -10.81 -8.91 -32.54
C THR A 139 -10.65 -8.95 -31.02
N TYR A 140 -11.17 -7.91 -30.37
CA TYR A 140 -11.14 -7.74 -28.93
C TYR A 140 -12.52 -7.36 -28.40
N GLU A 141 -12.82 -7.79 -27.18
CA GLU A 141 -14.07 -7.46 -26.49
C GLU A 141 -13.80 -7.06 -25.04
N LEU A 142 -14.81 -6.46 -24.39
CA LEU A 142 -14.77 -6.13 -22.97
C LEU A 142 -14.77 -7.40 -22.12
N THR A 143 -14.00 -7.36 -21.03
CA THR A 143 -14.15 -8.33 -19.94
C THR A 143 -15.26 -7.88 -18.97
N ASP A 144 -15.60 -8.72 -17.99
CA ASP A 144 -16.49 -8.33 -16.90
C ASP A 144 -15.95 -7.10 -16.15
N LYS A 145 -14.63 -7.03 -15.96
CA LYS A 145 -13.96 -5.90 -15.34
C LYS A 145 -14.10 -4.62 -16.18
N GLY A 146 -13.88 -4.70 -17.48
CA GLY A 146 -14.05 -3.55 -18.39
C GLY A 146 -15.50 -3.07 -18.44
N THR A 147 -16.45 -4.00 -18.44
CA THR A 147 -17.89 -3.72 -18.42
C THR A 147 -18.29 -3.01 -17.12
N ALA A 148 -17.87 -3.55 -15.97
CA ALA A 148 -18.13 -2.93 -14.67
C ALA A 148 -17.57 -1.51 -14.60
N TYR A 149 -16.34 -1.29 -15.06
CA TYR A 149 -15.72 0.04 -15.10
C TYR A 149 -16.54 1.06 -15.92
N VAL A 150 -17.01 0.67 -17.12
CA VAL A 150 -17.83 1.53 -17.98
C VAL A 150 -19.13 1.96 -17.30
N VAL A 151 -19.77 1.06 -16.56
CA VAL A 151 -21.01 1.30 -15.81
C VAL A 151 -20.74 2.17 -14.58
N GLU A 152 -19.75 1.82 -13.75
CA GLU A 152 -19.40 2.56 -12.54
C GLU A 152 -19.01 4.01 -12.82
N LYS A 153 -18.35 4.26 -13.96
CA LYS A 153 -17.93 5.60 -14.40
C LYS A 153 -18.98 6.33 -15.23
N ASN A 154 -20.18 5.76 -15.43
CA ASN A 154 -21.28 6.33 -16.22
C ASN A 154 -20.85 6.79 -17.63
N LEU A 155 -19.92 6.08 -18.26
CA LEU A 155 -19.31 6.51 -19.52
C LEU A 155 -20.27 6.50 -20.72
N VAL A 156 -21.44 5.89 -20.57
CA VAL A 156 -22.42 5.67 -21.64
C VAL A 156 -23.79 6.32 -21.36
N GLN A 157 -23.95 7.00 -20.21
CA GLN A 157 -25.11 7.82 -19.91
C GLN A 157 -24.80 9.28 -20.30
N GLY A 158 -24.99 9.59 -21.58
CA GLY A 158 -24.74 10.89 -22.19
C GLY A 158 -24.99 10.86 -23.69
#